data_AF-A0AAX4NJC9-F1
#
_entry.id   AF-A0AAX4NJC9-F1
#
_cell.length_a   1.000
_cell.length_b   1.000
_cell.length_c   1.000
_cell.angle_alpha   90.00
_cell.angle_beta   90.00
_cell.angle_gamma   90.00
#
_symmetry.space_group_name_H-M   'P 1'
#
loop_
_entity.id
_entity.type
_entity.pdbx_description
1 polymer ?
#
loop_
_entity_poly.entity_id
_entity_poly.type
_entity_poly.pdbx_seq_one_letter_code
_entity_poly.pdbx_strand_id
1 'polypeptide(L)'
;MLRPDKKILRVGSVVVVAAIILLGSGIYLYFSNTSSNPDLTVSPATTFIVSQKNVSSGTELQYTVTLKSNQSISVWVLSPQGIHLGVKTIKSSTTLSDTVLSNVSGKWSLVIFNHGGTTAEISATFSDLTFSMLFLIVFGIVLIPSGLVMIYIYYYSKKVEKRRERIRNLN
;
A
#
# COMPACT_ATOMS: atom_id res chain seq x y z
N MET A 1 -21.92 -24.88 -26.30
CA MET A 1 -22.62 -25.01 -25.00
C MET A 1 -21.60 -25.40 -23.94
N LEU A 2 -21.44 -24.62 -22.87
CA LEU A 2 -20.55 -24.98 -21.76
C LEU A 2 -21.15 -26.13 -20.94
N ARG A 3 -20.56 -27.32 -21.03
CA ARG A 3 -20.79 -28.40 -20.07
C ARG A 3 -20.07 -28.05 -18.76
N PRO A 4 -20.67 -28.35 -17.59
CA PRO A 4 -20.01 -28.08 -16.31
C PRO A 4 -18.79 -28.99 -16.14
N ASP A 5 -17.60 -28.42 -16.32
CA ASP A 5 -16.35 -29.12 -16.09
C ASP A 5 -15.88 -28.87 -14.65
N LYS A 6 -15.62 -29.96 -13.90
CA LYS A 6 -15.04 -29.90 -12.55
C LYS A 6 -13.67 -29.20 -12.55
N LYS A 7 -12.95 -29.20 -13.67
CA LYS A 7 -11.69 -28.47 -13.83
C LYS A 7 -11.88 -26.96 -13.67
N ILE A 8 -12.97 -26.39 -14.20
CA ILE A 8 -13.27 -24.94 -14.08
C ILE A 8 -13.49 -24.57 -12.61
N LEU A 9 -14.24 -25.38 -11.86
CA LEU A 9 -14.43 -25.18 -10.43
C LEU A 9 -13.09 -25.23 -9.68
N ARG A 10 -12.28 -26.26 -9.95
CA ARG A 10 -10.97 -26.44 -9.28
C ARG A 10 -10.03 -25.26 -9.58
N VAL A 11 -9.94 -24.83 -10.84
CA VAL A 11 -9.12 -23.67 -11.24
C VAL A 11 -9.65 -22.39 -10.58
N GLY A 12 -10.96 -22.14 -10.62
CA GLY A 12 -11.57 -20.98 -9.96
C GLY A 12 -11.28 -20.93 -8.47
N SER A 13 -11.42 -22.06 -7.75
CA SER A 13 -11.09 -22.13 -6.32
C SER A 13 -9.61 -21.88 -6.03
N VAL A 14 -8.70 -22.46 -6.83
CA VAL A 14 -7.25 -22.24 -6.68
C VAL A 14 -6.91 -20.77 -6.93
N VAL A 15 -7.49 -20.15 -7.95
CA VAL A 15 -7.30 -18.72 -8.26
C VAL A 15 -7.74 -17.85 -7.09
N VAL A 16 -8.91 -18.11 -6.49
CA VAL A 16 -9.39 -17.35 -5.33
C VAL A 16 -8.43 -17.49 -4.14
N VAL A 17 -8.01 -18.72 -3.83
CA VAL A 17 -7.08 -18.96 -2.70
C VAL A 17 -5.74 -18.27 -2.93
N ALA A 18 -5.16 -18.41 -4.13
CA ALA A 18 -3.91 -17.73 -4.48
C ALA A 18 -4.06 -16.20 -4.39
N ALA A 19 -5.18 -15.65 -4.86
CA ALA A 19 -5.44 -14.22 -4.82
C ALA A 19 -5.54 -13.67 -3.39
N ILE A 20 -6.18 -14.42 -2.48
CA ILE A 20 -6.25 -14.05 -1.05
C ILE A 20 -4.85 -14.04 -0.43
N ILE A 21 -4.01 -15.03 -0.73
CA ILE A 21 -2.64 -15.10 -0.22
C ILE A 21 -1.80 -13.93 -0.75
N LEU A 22 -1.89 -13.63 -2.05
CA LEU A 22 -1.16 -12.51 -2.66
C LEU A 22 -1.63 -11.16 -2.08
N LEU A 23 -2.95 -10.98 -1.93
CA LEU A 23 -3.51 -9.76 -1.36
C LEU A 23 -3.09 -9.59 0.11
N GLY A 24 -3.20 -10.64 0.92
CA GLY A 24 -2.79 -10.62 2.32
C GLY A 24 -1.30 -10.32 2.47
N SER A 25 -0.45 -10.92 1.64
CA SER A 25 0.99 -10.66 1.63
C SER A 25 1.30 -9.23 1.21
N GLY A 26 0.62 -8.71 0.18
CA GLY A 26 0.79 -7.32 -0.28
C GLY A 26 0.39 -6.29 0.77
N ILE A 27 -0.75 -6.52 1.46
CA ILE A 27 -1.21 -5.66 2.56
C ILE A 27 -0.24 -5.74 3.76
N TYR A 28 0.22 -6.94 4.11
CA TYR A 28 1.19 -7.11 5.18
C TYR A 28 2.47 -6.33 4.90
N LEU A 29 3.01 -6.46 3.69
CA LEU A 29 4.18 -5.71 3.26
C LEU A 29 3.93 -4.20 3.30
N TYR A 30 2.74 -3.73 2.90
CA TYR A 30 2.38 -2.31 2.96
C TYR A 30 2.49 -1.75 4.37
N PHE A 31 1.93 -2.47 5.35
CA PHE A 31 1.97 -2.04 6.74
C PHE A 31 3.36 -2.21 7.37
N SER A 32 4.14 -3.23 7.01
CA SER A 32 5.50 -3.38 7.53
C SER A 32 6.45 -2.29 7.03
N ASN A 33 6.17 -1.76 5.85
CA ASN A 33 6.99 -0.79 5.12
C ASN A 33 6.52 0.66 5.32
N THR A 34 5.46 0.88 6.11
CA THR A 34 4.93 2.21 6.41
C THR A 34 5.17 2.55 7.87
N SER A 35 5.98 3.58 8.12
CA SER A 35 6.18 4.15 9.44
C SER A 35 5.23 5.33 9.60
N SER A 36 4.22 5.17 10.45
CA SER A 36 3.25 6.22 10.77
C SER A 36 3.40 6.64 12.22
N ASN A 37 3.54 7.95 12.43
CA ASN A 37 3.58 8.55 13.76
C ASN A 37 2.50 9.64 13.82
N PRO A 38 1.27 9.27 14.20
CA PRO A 38 0.23 10.25 14.49
C PRO A 38 0.59 11.01 15.77
N ASP A 39 0.32 12.32 15.79
CA ASP A 39 0.39 13.16 17.00
C ASP A 39 1.79 13.30 17.62
N LEU A 40 2.79 13.53 16.77
CA LEU A 40 4.12 13.92 17.17
C LEU A 40 4.16 15.36 17.65
N THR A 41 4.91 15.59 18.73
CA THR A 41 5.29 16.94 19.17
C THR A 41 6.77 17.15 18.94
N VAL A 42 7.12 18.26 18.30
CA VAL A 42 8.52 18.65 18.04
C VAL A 42 8.80 19.97 18.73
N SER A 43 9.65 19.95 19.75
CA SER A 43 10.03 21.13 20.51
C SER A 43 10.72 22.18 19.61
N PRO A 44 10.75 23.46 20.03
CA PRO A 44 11.48 24.52 19.31
C PRO A 44 12.94 24.14 19.09
N ALA A 45 13.45 24.42 17.88
CA ALA A 45 14.84 24.20 17.48
C ALA A 45 15.33 22.74 17.62
N THR A 46 14.43 21.76 17.67
CA THR A 46 14.77 20.34 17.66
C THR A 46 14.34 19.65 16.37
N THR A 47 14.95 18.48 16.12
CA THR A 47 14.58 17.59 15.02
C THR A 47 13.81 16.39 15.54
N PHE A 48 12.88 15.90 14.72
CA PHE A 48 12.31 14.57 14.85
C PHE A 48 12.65 13.77 13.58
N ILE A 49 12.94 12.48 13.75
CA ILE A 49 13.42 11.63 12.67
C ILE A 49 12.54 10.38 12.58
N VAL A 50 11.87 10.19 11.44
CA VAL A 50 11.19 8.94 11.09
C VAL A 50 12.09 8.18 10.13
N SER A 51 12.48 6.95 10.46
CA SER A 51 13.41 6.18 9.64
C SER A 51 12.76 4.97 9.01
N GLN A 52 13.08 4.72 7.75
CA GLN A 52 12.81 3.47 7.06
C GLN A 52 14.10 2.66 6.92
N LYS A 53 14.02 1.38 7.28
CA LYS A 53 15.15 0.44 7.19
C LYS A 53 14.99 -0.39 5.92
N ASN A 54 16.11 -0.81 5.34
CA ASN A 54 16.15 -1.73 4.21
C ASN A 54 15.44 -1.25 2.94
N VAL A 55 15.47 0.06 2.68
CA VAL A 55 15.01 0.60 1.39
C VAL A 55 15.98 0.13 0.32
N SER A 56 15.47 -0.40 -0.79
CA SER A 56 16.28 -0.78 -1.95
C SER A 56 16.45 0.41 -2.89
N SER A 57 17.61 0.50 -3.54
CA SER A 57 17.85 1.50 -4.60
C SER A 57 16.81 1.37 -5.71
N GLY A 58 16.31 2.51 -6.20
CA GLY A 58 15.27 2.59 -7.22
C GLY A 58 13.84 2.48 -6.67
N THR A 59 13.66 2.33 -5.36
CA THR A 59 12.34 2.38 -4.73
C THR A 59 11.88 3.82 -4.54
N GLU A 60 10.59 4.08 -4.75
CA GLU A 60 9.95 5.35 -4.44
C GLU A 60 9.64 5.45 -2.95
N LEU A 61 10.15 6.50 -2.32
CA LEU A 61 9.89 6.85 -0.93
C LEU A 61 8.85 7.95 -0.89
N GLN A 62 7.69 7.66 -0.32
CA GLN A 62 6.63 8.64 -0.16
C GLN A 62 6.60 9.12 1.30
N TYR A 63 6.47 10.43 1.48
CA TYR A 63 6.20 10.99 2.80
C TYR A 63 5.00 11.92 2.77
N THR A 64 4.29 11.94 3.89
CA THR A 64 3.23 12.91 4.15
C THR A 64 3.45 13.48 5.54
N VAL A 65 3.50 14.80 5.64
CA VAL A 65 3.64 15.53 6.90
C VAL A 65 2.47 16.51 7.01
N THR A 66 1.63 16.31 8.01
CA THR A 66 0.53 17.22 8.36
C THR A 66 0.92 18.00 9.59
N LEU A 67 1.10 19.30 9.44
CA LEU A 67 1.28 20.22 10.54
C LEU A 67 -0.11 20.63 11.06
N LYS A 68 -0.35 20.47 12.37
CA LYS A 68 -1.62 20.82 13.04
C LYS A 68 -1.54 22.16 13.78
N SER A 69 -0.33 22.63 14.06
CA SER A 69 -0.07 23.89 14.77
C SER A 69 0.36 25.02 13.82
N ASN A 70 0.16 26.28 14.21
CA ASN A 70 0.65 27.43 13.45
C ASN A 70 2.14 27.72 13.70
N GLN A 71 3.00 26.81 13.28
CA GLN A 71 4.46 26.95 13.35
C GLN A 71 5.09 26.86 11.96
N SER A 72 6.41 27.08 11.89
CA SER A 72 7.19 26.88 10.67
C SER A 72 8.09 25.66 10.87
N ILE A 73 7.90 24.64 10.04
CA ILE A 73 8.73 23.43 10.08
C ILE A 73 9.40 23.23 8.73
N SER A 74 10.61 22.67 8.75
CA SER A 74 11.28 22.19 7.54
C SER A 74 11.30 20.67 7.54
N VAL A 75 11.05 20.10 6.37
CA VAL A 75 10.96 18.67 6.14
C VAL A 75 11.91 18.32 5.01
N TRP A 76 12.74 17.30 5.20
CA TRP A 76 13.59 16.76 4.14
C TRP A 76 13.83 15.28 4.36
N VAL A 77 14.24 14.60 3.29
CA VAL A 77 14.63 13.20 3.32
C VAL A 77 16.16 13.11 3.31
N LEU A 78 16.71 12.34 4.25
CA LEU A 78 18.13 12.06 4.39
C LEU A 78 18.43 10.67 3.84
N SER A 79 19.32 10.61 2.86
CA SER A 79 19.83 9.35 2.31
C SER A 79 20.80 8.66 3.28
N PRO A 80 21.07 7.35 3.12
CA PRO A 80 22.07 6.62 3.89
C PRO A 80 23.48 7.25 3.86
N GLN A 81 23.78 8.02 2.81
CA GLN A 81 25.06 8.69 2.62
C GLN A 81 25.09 10.10 3.22
N GLY A 82 23.99 10.56 3.84
CA GLY A 82 23.89 11.89 4.44
C GLY A 82 23.47 13.00 3.48
N ILE A 83 23.10 12.68 2.23
CA ILE A 83 22.59 13.66 1.26
C ILE A 83 21.16 14.06 1.64
N HIS A 84 20.88 15.37 1.68
CA HIS A 84 19.56 15.95 1.92
C HIS A 84 18.82 16.07 0.59
N LEU A 85 17.60 15.53 0.52
CA LEU A 85 16.72 15.57 -0.65
C LEU A 85 15.36 16.16 -0.26
N GLY A 86 14.71 16.83 -1.22
CA GLY A 86 13.31 17.26 -1.06
C GLY A 86 13.09 18.25 0.09
N VAL A 87 14.01 19.19 0.32
CA VAL A 87 13.86 20.18 1.40
C VAL A 87 12.65 21.08 1.10
N LYS A 88 11.67 21.05 2.00
CA LYS A 88 10.44 21.85 1.93
C LYS A 88 10.18 22.50 3.27
N THR A 89 9.67 23.73 3.25
CA THR A 89 9.22 24.40 4.47
C THR A 89 7.71 24.52 4.45
N ILE A 90 7.08 24.13 5.55
CA ILE A 90 5.64 24.19 5.76
C ILE A 90 5.39 25.27 6.80
N LYS A 91 4.43 26.15 6.52
CA LYS A 91 3.98 27.20 7.44
C LYS A 91 2.48 27.04 7.65
N SER A 92 2.04 27.18 8.89
CA SER A 92 0.62 27.07 9.28
C SER A 92 0.05 25.66 9.10
N SER A 93 -1.14 25.40 9.66
CA SER A 93 -1.79 24.08 9.65
C SER A 93 -2.08 23.58 8.23
N THR A 94 -1.13 22.85 7.64
CA THR A 94 -1.18 22.38 6.25
C THR A 94 -0.55 20.99 6.13
N THR A 95 -0.94 20.27 5.08
CA THR A 95 -0.40 18.95 4.73
C THR A 95 0.53 19.07 3.54
N LEU A 96 1.75 18.53 3.67
CA LEU A 96 2.71 18.34 2.60
C LEU A 96 2.78 16.85 2.28
N SER A 97 2.76 16.50 1.00
CA SER A 97 3.08 15.16 0.52
C SER A 97 4.04 15.28 -0.65
N ASP A 98 5.07 14.44 -0.67
CA ASP A 98 6.05 14.39 -1.75
C ASP A 98 6.62 12.97 -1.88
N THR A 99 7.27 12.72 -3.02
CA THR A 99 7.89 11.43 -3.34
C THR A 99 9.34 11.64 -3.77
N VAL A 100 10.24 10.81 -3.24
CA VAL A 100 11.67 10.83 -3.56
C VAL A 100 12.10 9.46 -4.05
N LEU A 101 12.81 9.40 -5.18
CA LEU A 101 13.40 8.16 -5.66
C LEU A 101 14.69 7.86 -4.89
N SER A 102 14.78 6.68 -4.27
CA SER A 102 16.00 6.25 -3.60
C SER A 102 17.11 5.95 -4.62
N ASN A 103 18.26 6.59 -4.47
CA ASN A 103 19.43 6.40 -5.32
C ASN A 103 20.40 5.33 -4.79
N VAL A 104 20.23 4.94 -3.53
CA VAL A 104 21.08 3.95 -2.83
C VAL A 104 20.23 3.12 -1.87
N SER A 105 20.59 1.85 -1.72
CA SER A 105 19.98 0.97 -0.73
C SER A 105 20.46 1.32 0.68
N GLY A 106 19.58 1.25 1.68
CA GLY A 106 19.96 1.41 3.09
C GLY A 106 18.88 2.01 3.96
N LYS A 107 19.32 2.64 5.06
CA LYS A 107 18.44 3.37 5.98
C LYS A 107 18.19 4.79 5.47
N TRP A 108 16.94 5.09 5.16
CA TRP A 108 16.50 6.43 4.79
C TRP A 108 15.76 7.07 5.96
N SER A 109 15.85 8.38 6.09
CA SER A 109 15.27 9.10 7.23
C SER A 109 14.53 10.35 6.77
N LEU A 110 13.26 10.46 7.11
CA LEU A 110 12.52 11.71 7.04
C LEU A 110 12.86 12.54 8.27
N VAL A 111 13.41 13.73 8.06
CA VAL A 111 13.80 14.67 9.10
C VAL A 111 12.84 15.85 9.10
N ILE A 112 12.33 16.16 10.29
CA ILE A 112 11.40 17.26 10.53
C ILE A 112 12.04 18.17 11.56
N PHE A 113 12.26 19.43 11.22
CA PHE A 113 12.87 20.42 12.09
C PHE A 113 11.90 21.56 12.37
N ASN A 114 11.73 21.89 13.65
CA ASN A 114 10.87 23.00 14.06
C ASN A 114 11.67 24.30 14.16
N HIS A 115 11.41 25.24 13.24
CA HIS A 115 11.95 26.60 13.28
C HIS A 115 11.11 27.55 14.14
N GLY A 116 9.95 27.10 14.60
CA GLY A 116 9.01 27.87 15.41
C GLY A 116 9.50 28.11 16.84
N GLY A 117 8.90 29.12 17.49
CA GLY A 117 9.19 29.47 18.88
C GLY A 117 8.45 28.60 19.90
N THR A 118 7.48 27.78 19.47
CA THR A 118 6.76 26.84 20.33
C THR A 118 6.76 25.43 19.74
N THR A 119 6.38 24.44 20.55
CA THR A 119 6.22 23.06 20.10
C THR A 119 5.27 22.98 18.91
N ALA A 120 5.66 22.23 17.88
CA ALA A 120 4.85 21.94 16.71
C ALA A 120 4.15 20.59 16.88
N GLU A 121 2.87 20.53 16.54
CA GLU A 121 2.07 19.29 16.51
C GLU A 121 1.97 18.78 15.08
N ILE A 122 2.39 17.54 14.85
CA ILE A 122 2.64 17.00 13.51
C ILE A 122 2.13 15.56 13.43
N SER A 123 1.60 15.17 12.28
CA SER A 123 1.44 13.77 11.90
C SER A 123 2.37 13.48 10.74
N ALA A 124 3.20 12.44 10.84
CA ALA A 124 4.15 12.09 9.79
C ALA A 124 4.02 10.63 9.39
N THR A 125 3.89 10.38 8.09
CA THR A 125 3.99 9.06 7.49
C THR A 125 5.15 9.03 6.53
N PHE A 126 5.93 7.95 6.59
CA PHE A 126 7.04 7.70 5.68
C PHE A 126 6.96 6.24 5.22
N SER A 127 6.86 6.00 3.93
CA SER A 127 6.72 4.66 3.36
C SER A 127 7.66 4.44 2.19
N ASP A 128 8.08 3.19 1.99
CA ASP A 128 8.68 2.74 0.74
C ASP A 128 7.62 1.99 -0.09
N LEU A 129 7.26 2.58 -1.23
CA LEU A 129 6.34 1.96 -2.17
C LEU A 129 7.16 1.16 -3.18
N THR A 130 7.45 -0.09 -2.81
CA THR A 130 8.10 -1.02 -3.73
C THR A 130 7.09 -1.51 -4.77
N PHE A 131 7.46 -1.46 -6.06
CA PHE A 131 6.60 -1.89 -7.18
C PHE A 131 6.01 -3.29 -6.99
N SER A 132 6.80 -4.22 -6.45
CA SER A 132 6.37 -5.60 -6.14
C SER A 132 5.16 -5.64 -5.20
N MET A 133 5.08 -4.71 -4.25
CA MET A 133 4.00 -4.66 -3.28
C MET A 133 2.68 -4.20 -3.90
N LEU A 134 2.73 -3.12 -4.70
CA LEU A 134 1.57 -2.65 -5.46
C LEU A 134 1.09 -3.72 -6.44
N PHE A 135 2.03 -4.41 -7.10
CA PHE A 135 1.73 -5.51 -7.99
C PHE A 135 0.94 -6.62 -7.28
N LEU A 136 1.38 -7.08 -6.10
CA LEU A 136 0.69 -8.11 -5.31
C LEU A 136 -0.73 -7.71 -4.93
N ILE A 137 -0.92 -6.47 -4.49
CA ILE A 137 -2.24 -5.94 -4.10
C ILE A 137 -3.17 -5.87 -5.32
N VAL A 138 -2.70 -5.29 -6.43
CA VAL A 138 -3.51 -5.16 -7.66
C VAL A 138 -3.86 -6.53 -8.23
N PHE A 139 -2.90 -7.47 -8.31
CA PHE A 139 -3.17 -8.82 -8.76
C PHE A 139 -4.16 -9.56 -7.86
N GLY A 140 -4.02 -9.42 -6.54
CA GLY A 140 -4.97 -9.98 -5.58
C GLY A 140 -6.39 -9.47 -5.82
N ILE A 141 -6.56 -8.15 -5.99
CA ILE A 141 -7.86 -7.52 -6.25
C ILE A 141 -8.48 -7.99 -7.57
N VAL A 142 -7.69 -8.16 -8.63
CA VAL A 142 -8.19 -8.56 -9.96
C VAL A 142 -8.49 -10.06 -10.04
N LEU A 143 -7.69 -10.91 -9.38
CA LEU A 143 -7.85 -12.36 -9.44
C LEU A 143 -9.07 -12.87 -8.65
N ILE A 144 -9.44 -12.23 -7.53
CA ILE A 144 -10.62 -12.61 -6.73
C ILE A 144 -11.91 -12.61 -7.57
N PRO A 145 -12.33 -11.50 -8.21
CA PRO A 145 -13.55 -11.48 -9.00
C PRO A 145 -13.46 -12.42 -10.20
N SER A 146 -12.28 -12.56 -10.83
CA SER A 146 -12.07 -13.53 -11.92
C SER A 146 -12.34 -14.98 -11.47
N GLY A 147 -11.77 -15.38 -10.34
CA GLY A 147 -12.00 -16.71 -9.75
C GLY A 147 -13.46 -16.93 -9.34
N LEU A 148 -14.11 -15.92 -8.76
CA LEU A 148 -15.53 -15.96 -8.41
C LEU A 148 -16.43 -16.11 -9.64
N VAL A 149 -16.14 -15.40 -10.72
CA VAL A 149 -16.87 -15.54 -12.00
C VAL A 149 -16.73 -16.97 -12.55
N MET A 150 -15.53 -17.57 -12.50
CA MET A 150 -15.35 -18.96 -12.93
C MET A 150 -16.18 -19.96 -12.10
N ILE A 151 -16.19 -19.78 -10.77
CA ILE A 151 -17.02 -20.59 -9.87
C ILE A 151 -18.51 -20.40 -10.20
N TYR A 152 -18.94 -19.16 -10.41
CA TYR A 152 -20.32 -18.83 -10.77
C TYR A 152 -20.74 -19.48 -12.09
N ILE A 153 -19.90 -19.41 -13.13
CA ILE A 153 -20.14 -20.06 -14.43
C ILE A 153 -20.33 -21.57 -14.25
N TYR A 154 -19.50 -22.23 -13.43
CA TYR A 154 -19.65 -23.65 -13.13
C TYR A 154 -21.02 -23.98 -12.52
N TYR A 155 -21.44 -23.23 -11.50
CA TYR A 155 -22.74 -23.45 -10.84
C TYR A 155 -23.91 -23.19 -11.79
N TYR A 156 -23.81 -22.14 -12.61
CA TYR A 156 -24.80 -21.81 -13.63
C TYR A 156 -24.94 -22.94 -14.66
N SER A 157 -23.83 -23.39 -15.24
CA SER A 157 -23.81 -24.51 -16.20
C SER A 157 -24.42 -25.78 -15.61
N LYS A 158 -24.09 -26.12 -14.36
CA LYS A 158 -24.66 -27.29 -13.67
C LYS A 158 -26.16 -27.17 -13.43
N LYS A 159 -26.67 -25.97 -13.11
CA LYS A 159 -28.11 -25.72 -12.92
C LYS A 159 -28.87 -25.86 -14.25
N VAL A 160 -28.30 -25.38 -15.34
CA VAL A 160 -28.90 -25.49 -16.69
C VAL A 160 -28.92 -26.94 -17.16
N GLU A 161 -27.86 -27.71 -16.92
CA GLU A 161 -27.81 -29.14 -17.26
C GLU A 161 -28.89 -29.93 -16.51
N LYS A 162 -28.99 -29.76 -15.18
CA LYS A 162 -30.05 -30.41 -14.38
C LYS A 162 -31.47 -30.06 -14.84
N ARG A 163 -31.71 -28.81 -15.27
CA ARG A 163 -33.02 -28.41 -15.81
C ARG A 163 -33.35 -29.15 -17.10
N ARG A 164 -32.35 -29.38 -17.96
CA ARG A 164 -32.55 -30.11 -19.22
C ARG A 164 -32.78 -31.59 -19.00
N GLU A 165 -32.06 -32.21 -18.07
CA GLU A 165 -32.28 -33.61 -17.68
C GLU A 165 -33.72 -33.80 -17.18
N ARG A 166 -34.24 -32.87 -16.37
CA ARG A 166 -35.65 -32.91 -15.93
C ARG A 166 -36.64 -32.82 -17.08
N ILE A 167 -36.42 -31.91 -18.04
CA ILE A 167 -37.30 -31.77 -19.21
C ILE A 167 -37.24 -33.03 -20.09
N ARG A 168 -36.05 -33.62 -20.27
CA ARG A 168 -35.91 -34.86 -21.04
C ARG A 168 -36.60 -36.05 -20.39
N ASN A 169 -36.64 -36.14 -19.06
CA ASN A 169 -37.29 -37.26 -18.36
C ASN A 169 -38.83 -37.11 -18.27
N LEU A 170 -39.38 -35.96 -18.68
CA LEU A 170 -40.82 -35.70 -18.71
C LEU A 170 -41.46 -35.95 -20.09
N ASN A 171 -40.64 -36.14 -21.12
CA ASN A 171 -41.05 -36.48 -22.49
C ASN A 171 -40.72 -37.93 -22.79
#